data_AF-A0A4U7BLC3-F1
#
_entry.id   AF-A0A4U7BLC3-F1
#
_cell.length_a   1.000
_cell.length_b   1.000
_cell.length_c   1.000
_cell.angle_alpha   90.00
_cell.angle_beta   90.00
_cell.angle_gamma   90.00
#
_symmetry.space_group_name_H-M   'P 1'
#
loop_
_entity.id
_entity.type
_entity.pdbx_description
1 polymer ?
#
loop_
_entity_poly.entity_id
_entity_poly.type
_entity_poly.pdbx_seq_one_letter_code
_entity_poly.pdbx_strand_id
1 'polypeptide(L)'
;MKFIDIEQAIEDLKQGKMLVMVDAEDRENEGDLIFPAQFSTKEKVNFMIKEARGVVCVALGEELAKKFELPLMVPKNTSNHETAFTITVDAKNATTGVSAYERDMTIKIFADENAKASDFVRPGHINPLIAKSGGVLERTGHTEGTVDLCRLAGLKEACVICEIVKDDGDMARRNDLEEFCQKHDLNMIAVSDIIEYRLKHESLIKLQDKSDSFLAGFKAQKFIFLDHNNTQHVVFSFGEIQKCTNVKFYIGGNDFELLTSDKFSKLLEQIEFLYKNGGVIIFMQGEKTSVTQFKNYGIGAQILRYFKIEEIKLLSQSCDKDYIGLEGFGLNLKACNFN
;
A
#
# COMPACT_ATOMS: atom_id res chain seq x y z
N MET A 1 -6.38 -14.49 -17.23
CA MET A 1 -6.25 -13.13 -17.80
C MET A 1 -5.01 -12.47 -17.20
N LYS A 2 -4.25 -11.65 -17.94
CA LYS A 2 -3.03 -11.04 -17.39
C LYS A 2 -3.38 -9.70 -16.74
N PHE A 3 -2.82 -9.44 -15.56
CA PHE A 3 -2.83 -8.10 -14.97
C PHE A 3 -2.25 -7.08 -15.95
N ILE A 4 -2.79 -5.87 -15.95
CA ILE A 4 -2.17 -4.73 -16.63
C ILE A 4 -1.13 -4.07 -15.72
N ASP A 5 -0.22 -3.30 -16.30
CA ASP A 5 0.70 -2.46 -15.53
C ASP A 5 -0.03 -1.25 -14.92
N ILE A 6 0.61 -0.63 -13.92
CA ILE A 6 0.02 0.51 -13.23
C ILE A 6 -0.02 1.74 -14.13
N GLU A 7 0.93 1.86 -15.06
CA GLU A 7 0.94 2.90 -16.09
C GLU A 7 -0.33 2.86 -16.97
N GLN A 8 -0.74 1.67 -17.45
CA GLN A 8 -1.99 1.50 -18.19
C GLN A 8 -3.21 1.73 -17.30
N ALA A 9 -3.16 1.30 -16.03
CA ALA A 9 -4.27 1.53 -15.10
C ALA A 9 -4.50 3.02 -14.85
N ILE A 10 -3.42 3.80 -14.72
CA ILE A 10 -3.47 5.26 -14.60
C ILE A 10 -4.13 5.88 -15.83
N GLU A 11 -3.78 5.42 -17.04
CA GLU A 11 -4.38 5.93 -18.28
C GLU A 11 -5.87 5.55 -18.39
N ASP A 12 -6.23 4.32 -18.01
CA ASP A 12 -7.62 3.87 -17.99
C ASP A 12 -8.47 4.69 -17.02
N LEU A 13 -7.94 5.03 -15.84
CA LEU A 13 -8.59 5.91 -14.87
C LEU A 13 -8.79 7.33 -15.42
N LYS A 14 -7.80 7.90 -16.12
CA LYS A 14 -7.92 9.23 -16.76
C LYS A 14 -9.00 9.27 -17.81
N GLN A 15 -9.25 8.14 -18.48
CA GLN A 15 -10.34 7.96 -19.44
C GLN A 15 -11.67 7.62 -18.75
N GLY A 16 -11.68 7.49 -17.43
CA GLY A 16 -12.84 7.16 -16.62
C GLY A 16 -13.31 5.72 -16.76
N LYS A 17 -12.46 4.80 -17.22
CA LYS A 17 -12.81 3.37 -17.29
C LYS A 17 -12.96 2.78 -15.89
N MET A 18 -13.74 1.70 -15.81
CA MET A 18 -13.81 0.88 -14.61
C MET A 18 -12.67 -0.14 -14.64
N LEU A 19 -12.09 -0.43 -13.48
CA LEU A 19 -11.09 -1.49 -13.29
C LEU A 19 -11.54 -2.44 -12.18
N VAL A 20 -10.94 -3.63 -12.15
CA VAL A 20 -10.99 -4.52 -10.99
C VAL A 20 -9.66 -4.42 -10.23
N MET A 21 -9.72 -4.13 -8.94
CA MET A 21 -8.56 -4.16 -8.04
C MET A 21 -8.68 -5.34 -7.10
N VAL A 22 -7.60 -6.10 -6.94
CA VAL A 22 -7.52 -7.18 -5.96
C VAL A 22 -6.48 -6.90 -4.90
N ASP A 23 -6.70 -7.41 -3.69
CA ASP A 23 -5.72 -7.44 -2.63
C ASP A 23 -5.03 -8.82 -2.51
N ALA A 24 -4.20 -8.99 -1.47
CA ALA A 24 -3.45 -10.22 -1.26
C ALA A 24 -4.36 -11.36 -0.74
N GLU A 25 -4.01 -12.60 -1.08
CA GLU A 25 -4.76 -13.80 -0.65
C GLU A 25 -4.81 -13.96 0.88
N ASP A 26 -3.83 -13.42 1.62
CA ASP A 26 -3.76 -13.46 3.08
C ASP A 26 -4.41 -12.23 3.76
N ARG A 27 -5.05 -11.35 2.98
CA ARG A 27 -5.82 -10.18 3.47
C ARG A 27 -7.34 -10.44 3.35
N GLU A 28 -8.06 -9.80 2.43
CA GLU A 28 -9.49 -10.02 2.19
C GLU A 28 -9.69 -11.08 1.09
N ASN A 29 -8.71 -11.22 0.18
CA ASN A 29 -8.74 -12.12 -0.98
C ASN A 29 -9.94 -11.83 -1.89
N GLU A 30 -10.26 -10.55 -2.07
CA GLU A 30 -11.44 -10.05 -2.76
C GLU A 30 -11.06 -9.15 -3.93
N GLY A 31 -12.06 -8.86 -4.78
CA GLY A 31 -11.91 -7.93 -5.88
C GLY A 31 -12.97 -6.84 -5.83
N ASP A 32 -12.52 -5.60 -5.93
CA ASP A 32 -13.37 -4.42 -5.99
C ASP A 32 -13.44 -3.89 -7.41
N LEU A 33 -14.64 -3.59 -7.88
CA LEU A 33 -14.84 -2.75 -9.06
C LEU A 33 -14.61 -1.29 -8.66
N ILE A 34 -13.77 -0.57 -9.42
CA ILE A 34 -13.34 0.79 -9.07
C ILE A 34 -13.53 1.76 -10.24
N PHE A 35 -13.84 3.03 -9.95
CA PHE A 35 -13.70 4.13 -10.91
C PHE A 35 -13.64 5.51 -10.22
N PRO A 36 -12.94 6.51 -10.79
CA PRO A 36 -12.86 7.84 -10.17
C PRO A 36 -14.22 8.53 -10.10
N ALA A 37 -14.55 9.12 -8.94
CA ALA A 37 -15.86 9.71 -8.66
C ALA A 37 -16.25 10.81 -9.67
N GLN A 38 -15.28 11.55 -10.20
CA GLN A 38 -15.49 12.59 -11.22
C GLN A 38 -16.04 12.06 -12.55
N PHE A 39 -15.86 10.78 -12.83
CA PHE A 39 -16.37 10.11 -14.03
C PHE A 39 -17.60 9.25 -13.73
N SER A 40 -18.23 9.45 -12.56
CA SER A 40 -19.45 8.75 -12.21
C SER A 40 -20.56 9.03 -13.21
N THR A 41 -21.35 7.99 -13.48
CA THR A 41 -22.56 8.05 -14.29
C THR A 41 -23.58 7.09 -13.69
N LYS A 42 -24.87 7.36 -13.94
CA LYS A 42 -25.95 6.43 -13.59
C LYS A 42 -25.66 5.02 -14.11
N GLU A 43 -25.14 4.90 -15.32
CA GLU A 43 -24.86 3.64 -15.99
C GLU A 43 -23.78 2.84 -15.25
N LYS A 44 -22.68 3.48 -14.83
CA LYS A 44 -21.63 2.83 -14.04
C LYS A 44 -22.13 2.42 -12.65
N VAL A 45 -22.88 3.28 -11.98
CA VAL A 45 -23.46 2.95 -10.67
C VAL A 45 -24.46 1.80 -10.80
N ASN A 46 -25.29 1.80 -11.84
CA ASN A 46 -26.23 0.72 -12.11
C ASN A 46 -25.51 -0.60 -12.44
N PHE A 47 -24.42 -0.53 -13.22
CA PHE A 47 -23.57 -1.69 -13.51
C PHE A 47 -22.99 -2.26 -12.21
N MET A 48 -22.44 -1.41 -11.35
CA MET A 48 -21.86 -1.81 -10.07
C MET A 48 -22.87 -2.50 -9.15
N ILE A 49 -24.06 -1.93 -8.93
CA ILE A 49 -25.08 -2.56 -8.07
C ILE A 49 -25.68 -3.84 -8.65
N LYS A 50 -25.57 -4.05 -9.97
CA LYS A 50 -26.15 -5.20 -10.66
C LYS A 50 -25.16 -6.35 -10.83
N GLU A 51 -23.93 -6.04 -11.24
CA GLU A 51 -22.91 -7.03 -11.61
C GLU A 51 -21.87 -7.22 -10.50
N ALA A 52 -21.51 -6.18 -9.74
CA ALA A 52 -20.62 -6.33 -8.57
C ALA A 52 -21.41 -6.64 -7.29
N ARG A 53 -22.52 -5.93 -7.03
CA ARG A 53 -23.52 -6.22 -5.97
C ARG A 53 -23.05 -6.06 -4.52
N GLY A 54 -21.78 -5.72 -4.29
CA GLY A 54 -21.26 -5.37 -2.98
C GLY A 54 -21.78 -4.02 -2.47
N VAL A 55 -21.06 -3.46 -1.49
CA VAL A 55 -21.42 -2.20 -0.86
C VAL A 55 -20.78 -1.05 -1.64
N VAL A 56 -21.62 -0.21 -2.26
CA VAL A 56 -21.11 0.98 -2.96
C VAL A 56 -20.54 1.97 -1.94
N CYS A 57 -19.23 2.16 -2.02
CA CYS A 57 -18.46 3.06 -1.19
C CYS A 57 -17.77 4.12 -2.03
N VAL A 58 -17.34 5.22 -1.40
CA VAL A 58 -16.44 6.21 -2.02
C VAL A 58 -15.21 6.36 -1.13
N ALA A 59 -14.08 5.86 -1.60
CA ALA A 59 -12.78 6.06 -0.97
C ALA A 59 -12.31 7.50 -1.20
N LEU A 60 -11.96 8.19 -0.12
CA LEU A 60 -11.58 9.60 -0.09
C LEU A 60 -10.19 9.77 0.52
N GLY A 61 -9.41 10.67 -0.07
CA GLY A 61 -8.27 11.26 0.61
C GLY A 61 -8.71 12.06 1.86
N GLU A 62 -7.84 12.12 2.86
CA GLU A 62 -8.13 12.74 4.16
C GLU A 62 -8.61 14.19 4.06
N GLU A 63 -8.04 14.97 3.13
CA GLU A 63 -8.39 16.38 2.92
C GLU A 63 -9.81 16.56 2.38
N LEU A 64 -10.29 15.65 1.53
CA LEU A 64 -11.69 15.68 1.07
C LEU A 64 -12.64 15.29 2.21
N ALA A 65 -12.29 14.28 3.01
CA ALA A 65 -13.09 13.90 4.17
C ALA A 65 -13.21 15.05 5.19
N LYS A 66 -12.12 15.79 5.42
CA LYS A 66 -12.13 17.02 6.23
C LYS A 66 -12.98 18.12 5.60
N LYS A 67 -12.80 18.41 4.30
CA LYS A 67 -13.58 19.41 3.54
C LYS A 67 -15.08 19.18 3.67
N PHE A 68 -15.51 17.92 3.65
CA PHE A 68 -16.92 17.54 3.71
C PHE A 68 -17.42 17.19 5.12
N GLU A 69 -16.62 17.43 6.16
CA GLU A 69 -17.00 17.20 7.56
C GLU A 69 -17.55 15.76 7.78
N LEU A 70 -16.77 14.76 7.39
CA LEU A 70 -17.13 13.34 7.47
C LEU A 70 -16.44 12.65 8.65
N PRO A 71 -17.01 12.69 9.87
CA PRO A 71 -16.47 11.94 10.99
C PRO A 71 -16.65 10.43 10.78
N LEU A 72 -15.78 9.64 11.41
CA LEU A 72 -15.92 8.18 11.47
C LEU A 72 -17.27 7.78 12.07
N MET A 73 -17.89 6.73 11.53
CA MET A 73 -19.22 6.31 11.97
C MET A 73 -19.25 5.74 13.39
N VAL A 74 -18.12 5.19 13.86
CA VAL A 74 -17.97 4.63 15.20
C VAL A 74 -16.73 5.22 15.88
N PRO A 75 -16.77 5.44 17.21
CA PRO A 75 -15.64 5.98 17.95
C PRO A 75 -14.48 4.98 18.11
N LYS A 76 -14.77 3.68 18.08
CA LYS A 76 -13.77 2.60 18.13
C LYS A 76 -14.09 1.57 17.06
N ASN A 77 -13.23 1.44 16.06
CA ASN A 77 -13.33 0.39 15.06
C ASN A 77 -12.81 -0.93 15.66
N THR A 78 -13.57 -2.01 15.50
CA THR A 78 -13.21 -3.36 15.96
C THR A 78 -13.26 -4.38 14.82
N SER A 79 -13.33 -3.92 13.57
CA SER A 79 -13.26 -4.76 12.38
C SER A 79 -11.84 -5.29 12.15
N ASN A 80 -11.72 -6.50 11.61
CA ASN A 80 -10.44 -7.16 11.35
C ASN A 80 -9.44 -6.32 10.52
N HIS A 81 -9.95 -5.52 9.58
CA HIS A 81 -9.13 -4.70 8.67
C HIS A 81 -9.23 -3.19 8.93
N GLU A 82 -9.96 -2.81 9.99
CA GLU A 82 -10.15 -1.43 10.44
C GLU A 82 -10.53 -0.43 9.34
N THR A 83 -11.30 -0.86 8.33
CA THR A 83 -11.77 0.00 7.25
C THR A 83 -12.48 1.23 7.82
N ALA A 84 -12.02 2.42 7.45
CA ALA A 84 -12.38 3.69 8.08
C ALA A 84 -13.68 4.27 7.51
N PHE A 85 -14.80 3.60 7.78
CA PHE A 85 -16.14 4.08 7.42
C PHE A 85 -16.48 5.39 8.14
N THR A 86 -16.98 6.36 7.37
CA THR A 86 -17.60 7.57 7.91
C THR A 86 -19.11 7.39 8.04
N ILE A 87 -19.76 8.37 8.66
CA ILE A 87 -21.22 8.50 8.53
C ILE A 87 -21.64 8.48 7.05
N THR A 88 -22.77 7.84 6.76
CA THR A 88 -23.29 7.75 5.38
C THR A 88 -23.89 9.07 4.93
N VAL A 89 -23.89 9.31 3.62
CA VAL A 89 -24.39 10.55 3.03
C VAL A 89 -25.21 10.34 1.78
N ASP A 90 -26.09 11.30 1.50
CA ASP A 90 -26.76 11.50 0.21
C ASP A 90 -26.62 12.95 -0.23
N ALA A 91 -26.77 13.20 -1.53
CA ALA A 91 -26.95 14.54 -2.05
C ALA A 91 -28.20 15.19 -1.43
N LYS A 92 -28.10 16.45 -1.03
CA LYS A 92 -29.21 17.21 -0.44
C LYS A 92 -30.46 17.26 -1.31
N ASN A 93 -30.29 17.18 -2.62
CA ASN A 93 -31.37 17.22 -3.60
C ASN A 93 -31.91 15.83 -3.99
N ALA A 94 -31.40 14.75 -3.38
CA ALA A 94 -31.95 13.42 -3.55
C ALA A 94 -33.36 13.34 -2.91
N THR A 95 -34.23 12.51 -3.48
CA THR A 95 -35.56 12.25 -2.92
C THR A 95 -35.50 11.11 -1.92
N THR A 96 -34.90 10.00 -2.32
CA THR A 96 -34.69 8.81 -1.49
C THR A 96 -33.22 8.43 -1.36
N GLY A 97 -32.36 8.83 -2.30
CA GLY A 97 -30.92 8.55 -2.30
C GLY A 97 -30.52 7.17 -2.85
N VAL A 98 -31.44 6.21 -2.91
CA VAL A 98 -31.08 4.80 -3.17
C VAL A 98 -30.87 4.48 -4.66
N SER A 99 -31.52 5.18 -5.57
CA SER A 99 -31.48 4.84 -6.99
C SER A 99 -30.08 5.07 -7.59
N ALA A 100 -29.74 4.34 -8.66
CA ALA A 100 -28.44 4.52 -9.33
C ALA A 100 -28.20 5.98 -9.78
N TYR A 101 -29.27 6.70 -10.13
CA TYR A 101 -29.21 8.12 -10.49
C TYR A 101 -28.90 9.02 -9.28
N GLU A 102 -29.54 8.78 -8.13
CA GLU A 102 -29.32 9.59 -6.93
C GLU A 102 -27.99 9.28 -6.25
N ARG A 103 -27.53 8.02 -6.33
CA ARG A 103 -26.18 7.62 -5.94
C ARG A 103 -25.13 8.30 -6.83
N ASP A 104 -25.31 8.32 -8.15
CA ASP A 104 -24.44 9.08 -9.07
C ASP A 104 -24.40 10.57 -8.72
N MET A 105 -25.57 11.17 -8.44
CA MET A 105 -25.66 12.57 -8.00
C MET A 105 -24.83 12.80 -6.74
N THR A 106 -24.91 11.91 -5.75
CA THR A 106 -24.16 11.99 -4.50
C THR A 106 -22.66 11.82 -4.73
N ILE A 107 -22.27 10.82 -5.52
CA ILE A 107 -20.86 10.52 -5.83
C ILE A 107 -20.17 11.72 -6.49
N LYS A 108 -20.85 12.38 -7.44
CA LYS A 108 -20.28 13.54 -8.16
C LYS A 108 -19.93 14.71 -7.25
N ILE A 109 -20.62 14.89 -6.13
CA ILE A 109 -20.34 15.98 -5.18
C ILE A 109 -18.92 15.84 -4.59
N PHE A 110 -18.44 14.61 -4.36
CA PHE A 110 -17.08 14.39 -3.85
C PHE A 110 -15.97 14.87 -4.80
N ALA A 111 -16.27 14.94 -6.10
CA ALA A 111 -15.35 15.39 -7.13
C ALA A 111 -15.49 16.87 -7.50
N ASP A 112 -16.54 17.54 -7.03
CA ASP A 112 -16.79 18.95 -7.34
C ASP A 112 -15.94 19.87 -6.46
N GLU A 113 -15.13 20.72 -7.11
CA GLU A 113 -14.29 21.73 -6.46
C GLU A 113 -15.11 22.70 -5.61
N ASN A 114 -16.30 23.07 -6.08
CA ASN A 114 -17.15 24.08 -5.46
C ASN A 114 -18.10 23.50 -4.41
N ALA A 115 -18.22 22.17 -4.33
CA ALA A 115 -19.08 21.51 -3.37
C ALA A 115 -18.63 21.79 -1.93
N LYS A 116 -19.61 21.85 -1.04
CA LYS A 116 -19.46 22.12 0.39
C LYS A 116 -20.07 20.98 1.20
N ALA A 117 -19.69 20.88 2.48
CA ALA A 117 -20.26 19.92 3.41
C ALA A 117 -21.80 19.98 3.51
N SER A 118 -22.40 21.16 3.25
CA SER A 118 -23.85 21.41 3.24
C SER A 118 -24.59 20.86 2.01
N ASP A 119 -23.88 20.40 0.99
CA ASP A 119 -24.47 19.75 -0.19
C ASP A 119 -24.79 18.28 0.08
N PHE A 120 -24.33 17.74 1.21
CA PHE A 120 -24.67 16.42 1.73
C PHE A 120 -25.68 16.49 2.88
N VAL A 121 -26.57 15.50 2.94
CA VAL A 121 -27.36 15.16 4.12
C VAL A 121 -26.80 13.89 4.78
N ARG A 122 -27.07 13.71 6.08
CA ARG A 122 -26.59 12.61 6.92
C ARG A 122 -27.76 12.11 7.79
N PRO A 123 -28.07 10.80 7.85
CA PRO A 123 -27.47 9.70 7.08
C PRO A 123 -27.88 9.74 5.59
N GLY A 124 -27.33 8.81 4.81
CA GLY A 124 -27.72 8.54 3.42
C GLY A 124 -27.29 7.14 2.95
N HIS A 125 -27.13 6.95 1.64
CA HIS A 125 -26.95 5.64 1.00
C HIS A 125 -25.57 5.41 0.36
N ILE A 126 -24.73 6.44 0.30
CA ILE A 126 -23.31 6.29 -0.04
C ILE A 126 -22.49 6.18 1.25
N ASN A 127 -21.52 5.27 1.25
CA ASN A 127 -20.63 4.97 2.37
C ASN A 127 -19.23 5.55 2.07
N PRO A 128 -18.86 6.74 2.58
CA PRO A 128 -17.52 7.26 2.40
C PRO A 128 -16.53 6.51 3.29
N LEU A 129 -15.33 6.31 2.75
CA LEU A 129 -14.20 5.66 3.42
C LEU A 129 -13.01 6.62 3.41
N ILE A 130 -12.29 6.74 4.52
CA ILE A 130 -11.10 7.60 4.58
C ILE A 130 -9.85 6.75 4.36
N ALA A 131 -9.13 7.00 3.27
CA ALA A 131 -7.82 6.42 3.06
C ALA A 131 -6.80 7.01 4.05
N LYS A 132 -5.86 6.17 4.49
CA LYS A 132 -4.68 6.63 5.22
C LYS A 132 -3.85 7.61 4.37
N SER A 133 -3.24 8.60 5.01
CA SER A 133 -2.48 9.66 4.32
C SER A 133 -1.23 9.09 3.62
N GLY A 134 -0.61 8.03 4.16
CA GLY A 134 0.47 7.30 3.49
C GLY A 134 0.00 6.38 2.34
N GLY A 135 -1.31 6.21 2.14
CA GLY A 135 -1.86 5.34 1.11
C GLY A 135 -1.48 3.87 1.30
N VAL A 136 -1.23 3.14 0.21
CA VAL A 136 -0.95 1.69 0.25
C VAL A 136 0.31 1.36 1.06
N LEU A 137 1.20 2.34 1.21
CA LEU A 137 2.42 2.23 1.98
C LEU A 137 2.15 2.23 3.49
N GLU A 138 1.03 2.82 3.93
CA GLU A 138 0.59 2.81 5.33
C GLU A 138 -0.42 1.69 5.60
N ARG A 139 -1.40 1.48 4.72
CA ARG A 139 -2.40 0.38 4.80
C ARG A 139 -2.65 -0.22 3.43
N THR A 140 -2.47 -1.53 3.28
CA THR A 140 -2.56 -2.24 1.99
C THR A 140 -4.00 -2.63 1.64
N GLY A 141 -4.92 -1.67 1.59
CA GLY A 141 -6.33 -1.94 1.28
C GLY A 141 -6.82 -1.31 -0.02
N HIS A 142 -8.00 -1.74 -0.48
CA HIS A 142 -8.68 -1.19 -1.65
C HIS A 142 -8.93 0.33 -1.51
N THR A 143 -9.31 0.78 -0.31
CA THR A 143 -9.49 2.21 -0.02
C THR A 143 -8.23 3.02 -0.34
N GLU A 144 -7.07 2.59 0.16
CA GLU A 144 -5.81 3.27 -0.11
C GLU A 144 -5.35 3.12 -1.56
N GLY A 145 -5.45 1.91 -2.14
CA GLY A 145 -5.02 1.64 -3.51
C GLY A 145 -5.74 2.50 -4.53
N THR A 146 -7.05 2.65 -4.37
CA THR A 146 -7.86 3.46 -5.29
C THR A 146 -7.62 4.95 -5.16
N VAL A 147 -7.45 5.46 -3.94
CA VAL A 147 -7.09 6.87 -3.71
C VAL A 147 -5.69 7.17 -4.25
N ASP A 148 -4.74 6.26 -4.06
CA ASP A 148 -3.39 6.38 -4.61
C ASP A 148 -3.39 6.41 -6.13
N LEU A 149 -4.16 5.54 -6.79
CA LEU A 149 -4.29 5.56 -8.24
C LEU A 149 -4.89 6.87 -8.75
N CYS A 150 -5.93 7.39 -8.09
CA CYS A 150 -6.47 8.71 -8.43
C CYS A 150 -5.39 9.80 -8.31
N ARG A 151 -4.58 9.77 -7.23
CA ARG A 151 -3.48 10.71 -7.04
C ARG A 151 -2.42 10.60 -8.14
N LEU A 152 -1.97 9.38 -8.45
CA LEU A 152 -1.01 9.11 -9.51
C LEU A 152 -1.53 9.51 -10.90
N ALA A 153 -2.85 9.41 -11.12
CA ALA A 153 -3.51 9.85 -12.34
C ALA A 153 -3.73 11.38 -12.40
N GLY A 154 -3.42 12.13 -11.34
CA GLY A 154 -3.68 13.57 -11.26
C GLY A 154 -5.18 13.90 -11.18
N LEU A 155 -6.00 12.97 -10.70
CA LEU A 155 -7.44 13.10 -10.53
C LEU A 155 -7.78 13.51 -9.09
N LYS A 156 -9.05 13.81 -8.83
CA LYS A 156 -9.52 13.98 -7.46
C LYS A 156 -9.33 12.68 -6.69
N GLU A 157 -8.85 12.80 -5.45
CA GLU A 157 -8.67 11.70 -4.49
C GLU A 157 -10.01 11.17 -3.96
N ALA A 158 -10.95 10.90 -4.86
CA ALA A 158 -12.27 10.34 -4.62
C ALA A 158 -12.51 9.24 -5.66
N CYS A 159 -12.67 8.00 -5.21
CA CYS A 159 -12.86 6.84 -6.07
C CYS A 159 -14.02 5.99 -5.56
N VAL A 160 -14.91 5.57 -6.45
CA VAL A 160 -16.00 4.65 -6.12
C VAL A 160 -15.42 3.25 -6.08
N ILE A 161 -15.75 2.48 -5.05
CA ILE A 161 -15.36 1.08 -4.90
C ILE A 161 -16.60 0.25 -4.54
N CYS A 162 -16.62 -1.02 -4.98
CA CYS A 162 -17.67 -1.96 -4.64
C CYS A 162 -17.16 -3.39 -4.86
N GLU A 163 -17.28 -4.21 -3.83
CA GLU A 163 -16.84 -5.60 -3.85
C GLU A 163 -17.67 -6.41 -4.86
N ILE A 164 -17.04 -7.39 -5.50
CA ILE A 164 -17.70 -8.27 -6.49
C ILE A 164 -18.19 -9.54 -5.80
N VAL A 165 -19.51 -9.72 -5.78
CA VAL A 165 -20.23 -10.84 -5.18
C VAL A 165 -20.81 -11.72 -6.29
N LYS A 166 -20.55 -13.02 -6.18
CA LYS A 166 -21.07 -14.04 -7.10
C LYS A 166 -22.60 -14.17 -7.02
N ASP A 167 -23.19 -14.86 -7.99
CA ASP A 167 -24.64 -15.11 -8.05
C ASP A 167 -25.16 -15.93 -6.86
N ASP A 168 -24.30 -16.76 -6.24
CA ASP A 168 -24.61 -17.56 -5.06
C ASP A 168 -24.52 -16.77 -3.74
N GLY A 169 -24.08 -15.50 -3.80
CA GLY A 169 -23.93 -14.62 -2.65
C GLY A 169 -22.55 -14.70 -1.96
N ASP A 170 -21.67 -15.59 -2.41
CA ASP A 170 -20.29 -15.64 -1.92
C ASP A 170 -19.42 -14.60 -2.64
N MET A 171 -18.32 -14.19 -1.99
CA MET A 171 -17.35 -13.26 -2.59
C MET A 171 -16.63 -13.91 -3.78
N ALA A 172 -16.46 -13.15 -4.86
CA ALA A 172 -15.68 -13.58 -6.01
C ALA A 172 -14.19 -13.65 -5.66
N ARG A 173 -13.55 -14.78 -5.97
CA ARG A 173 -12.11 -14.99 -5.79
C ARG A 173 -11.39 -14.87 -7.12
N ARG A 174 -10.07 -15.05 -7.10
CA ARG A 174 -9.19 -14.82 -8.25
C ARG A 174 -9.71 -15.37 -9.59
N ASN A 175 -10.10 -16.63 -9.63
CA ASN A 175 -10.58 -17.26 -10.88
C ASN A 175 -11.91 -16.64 -11.34
N ASP A 176 -12.84 -16.39 -10.41
CA ASP A 176 -14.14 -15.76 -10.70
C ASP A 176 -13.95 -14.33 -11.23
N LEU A 177 -13.00 -13.59 -10.65
CA LEU A 177 -12.67 -12.23 -11.07
C LEU A 177 -12.05 -12.18 -12.47
N GLU A 178 -11.24 -13.19 -12.84
CA GLU A 178 -10.73 -13.31 -14.21
C GLU A 178 -11.84 -13.58 -15.23
N GLU A 179 -12.83 -14.41 -14.87
CA GLU A 179 -14.02 -14.63 -15.70
C GLU A 179 -14.89 -13.37 -15.78
N PHE A 180 -15.08 -12.68 -14.66
CA PHE A 180 -15.81 -11.41 -14.60
C PHE A 180 -15.18 -10.34 -15.50
N CYS A 181 -13.85 -10.18 -15.42
CA CYS A 181 -13.11 -9.24 -16.25
C CYS A 181 -13.21 -9.58 -17.73
N GLN A 182 -13.12 -10.85 -18.11
CA GLN A 182 -13.28 -11.27 -19.51
C GLN A 182 -14.71 -11.03 -20.03
N LYS A 183 -15.72 -11.36 -19.22
CA LYS A 183 -17.14 -11.18 -19.57
C LYS A 183 -17.48 -9.70 -19.82
N HIS A 184 -16.88 -8.79 -19.05
CA HIS A 184 -17.22 -7.37 -19.06
C HIS A 184 -16.17 -6.47 -19.72
N ASP A 185 -15.12 -7.04 -20.31
CA ASP A 185 -14.00 -6.32 -20.93
C ASP A 185 -13.37 -5.29 -19.97
N LEU A 186 -13.04 -5.76 -18.77
CA LEU A 186 -12.42 -4.95 -17.72
C LEU A 186 -10.98 -5.36 -17.48
N ASN A 187 -10.13 -4.38 -17.22
CA ASN A 187 -8.75 -4.62 -16.81
C ASN A 187 -8.67 -4.85 -15.30
N MET A 188 -7.68 -5.64 -14.89
CA MET A 188 -7.46 -6.01 -13.50
C MET A 188 -6.04 -5.66 -13.05
N ILE A 189 -5.90 -5.20 -11.81
CA ILE A 189 -4.65 -4.81 -11.13
C ILE A 189 -4.60 -5.37 -9.71
N ALA A 190 -3.41 -5.47 -9.13
CA ALA A 190 -3.23 -5.79 -7.72
C ALA A 190 -2.77 -4.58 -6.90
N VAL A 191 -3.17 -4.51 -5.63
CA VAL A 191 -2.66 -3.51 -4.67
C VAL A 191 -1.14 -3.60 -4.53
N SER A 192 -0.57 -4.81 -4.61
CA SER A 192 0.89 -5.02 -4.60
C SER A 192 1.62 -4.27 -5.72
N ASP A 193 1.01 -4.20 -6.90
CA ASP A 193 1.62 -3.56 -8.07
C ASP A 193 1.66 -2.05 -7.89
N ILE A 194 0.67 -1.47 -7.20
CA ILE A 194 0.65 -0.05 -6.81
C ILE A 194 1.77 0.24 -5.82
N ILE A 195 1.97 -0.64 -4.82
CA ILE A 195 3.05 -0.51 -3.84
C ILE A 195 4.41 -0.51 -4.56
N GLU A 196 4.61 -1.46 -5.47
CA GLU A 196 5.84 -1.56 -6.28
C GLU A 196 6.05 -0.32 -7.15
N TYR A 197 5.00 0.13 -7.84
CA TYR A 197 5.05 1.33 -8.69
C TYR A 197 5.42 2.57 -7.88
N ARG A 198 4.76 2.81 -6.74
CA ARG A 198 5.07 3.96 -5.86
C ARG A 198 6.49 3.89 -5.33
N LEU A 199 6.95 2.72 -4.88
CA LEU A 199 8.32 2.54 -4.37
C LEU A 199 9.41 2.71 -5.45
N LYS A 200 9.07 2.54 -6.72
CA LYS A 200 9.96 2.82 -7.87
C LYS A 200 10.01 4.31 -8.24
N HIS A 201 8.93 5.05 -8.05
CA HIS A 201 8.80 6.44 -8.53
C HIS A 201 8.88 7.50 -7.42
N GLU A 202 8.66 7.13 -6.16
CA GLU A 202 8.68 8.03 -5.00
C GLU A 202 9.88 7.73 -4.08
N SER A 203 10.50 8.78 -3.54
CA SER A 203 11.46 8.64 -2.44
C SER A 203 10.74 8.82 -1.11
N LEU A 204 10.59 7.73 -0.37
CA LEU A 204 9.95 7.69 0.94
C LEU A 204 10.92 7.85 2.09
N ILE A 205 12.22 7.95 1.80
CA ILE A 205 13.26 8.08 2.80
C ILE A 205 13.95 9.44 2.72
N LYS A 206 14.42 9.91 3.87
CA LYS A 206 15.27 11.10 4.00
C LYS A 206 16.43 10.80 4.93
N LEU A 207 17.66 11.09 4.49
CA LEU A 207 18.82 11.04 5.37
C LEU A 207 18.71 12.16 6.42
N GLN A 208 18.67 11.79 7.70
CA GLN A 208 18.60 12.71 8.84
C GLN A 208 19.98 13.01 9.41
N ASP A 209 20.81 11.98 9.62
CA ASP A 209 22.14 12.12 10.21
C ASP A 209 23.14 11.17 9.55
N LYS A 210 24.40 11.61 9.52
CA LYS A 210 25.56 10.81 9.12
C LYS A 210 26.70 11.09 10.09
N SER A 211 27.20 10.05 10.73
CA SER A 211 28.25 10.18 11.75
C SER A 211 29.19 8.97 11.77
N ASP A 212 30.42 9.18 12.24
CA ASP A 212 31.31 8.07 12.59
C ASP A 212 30.83 7.44 13.90
N SER A 213 30.84 6.11 13.97
CA SER A 213 30.26 5.38 15.10
C SER A 213 30.91 4.00 15.28
N PHE A 214 30.37 3.23 16.22
CA PHE A 214 30.72 1.84 16.46
C PHE A 214 29.46 0.99 16.57
N LEU A 215 29.48 -0.21 16.01
CA LEU A 215 28.46 -1.24 16.21
C LEU A 215 29.14 -2.48 16.78
N ALA A 216 28.71 -2.91 17.97
CA ALA A 216 29.29 -4.06 18.69
C ALA A 216 30.83 -3.99 18.82
N GLY A 217 31.39 -2.79 19.00
CA GLY A 217 32.84 -2.57 19.12
C GLY A 217 33.59 -2.39 17.79
N PHE A 218 32.93 -2.62 16.64
CA PHE A 218 33.52 -2.43 15.32
C PHE A 218 33.26 -1.02 14.80
N LYS A 219 34.31 -0.34 14.32
CA LYS A 219 34.20 1.00 13.72
C LYS A 219 33.34 0.94 12.46
N ALA A 220 32.41 1.88 12.33
CA ALA A 220 31.47 1.96 11.20
C ALA A 220 31.04 3.40 10.93
N GLN A 221 30.51 3.64 9.74
CA GLN A 221 29.77 4.86 9.44
C GLN A 221 28.29 4.62 9.71
N LYS A 222 27.69 5.45 10.55
CA LYS A 222 26.26 5.37 10.90
C LYS A 222 25.48 6.36 10.06
N PHE A 223 24.32 5.91 9.58
CA PHE A 223 23.32 6.73 8.91
C PHE A 223 21.97 6.55 9.60
N ILE A 224 21.23 7.64 9.76
CA ILE A 224 19.85 7.61 10.26
C ILE A 224 18.96 8.11 9.14
N PHE A 225 18.04 7.26 8.69
CA PHE A 225 17.01 7.61 7.72
C PHE A 225 15.66 7.75 8.43
N LEU A 226 14.86 8.73 8.00
CA LEU A 226 13.45 8.84 8.33
C LEU A 226 12.63 8.36 7.13
N ASP A 227 11.64 7.50 7.36
CA ASP A 227 10.65 7.17 6.35
C ASP A 227 9.49 8.19 6.30
N HIS A 228 8.55 7.98 5.38
CA HIS A 228 7.32 8.77 5.21
C HIS A 228 6.40 8.79 6.45
N ASN A 229 6.56 7.85 7.39
CA ASN A 229 5.84 7.80 8.66
C ASN A 229 6.66 8.39 9.82
N ASN A 230 7.80 9.03 9.53
CA ASN A 230 8.78 9.51 10.50
C ASN A 230 9.41 8.39 11.35
N THR A 231 9.37 7.16 10.89
CA THR A 231 10.05 6.01 11.50
C THR A 231 11.55 6.11 11.23
N GLN A 232 12.36 5.85 12.25
CA GLN A 232 13.81 5.90 12.13
C GLN A 232 14.38 4.53 11.74
N HIS A 233 15.13 4.49 10.65
CA HIS A 233 15.90 3.33 10.21
C HIS A 233 17.39 3.63 10.34
N VAL A 234 18.14 2.73 10.96
CA VAL A 234 19.56 2.94 11.24
C VAL A 234 20.38 2.03 10.36
N VAL A 235 21.35 2.59 9.64
CA VAL A 235 22.28 1.83 8.81
C VAL A 235 23.68 1.98 9.35
N PHE A 236 24.40 0.87 9.45
CA PHE A 236 25.84 0.87 9.65
C PHE A 236 26.53 0.36 8.39
N SER A 237 27.46 1.15 7.88
CA SER A 237 28.35 0.78 6.78
C SER A 237 29.74 0.47 7.31
N PHE A 238 30.27 -0.66 6.87
CA PHE A 238 31.63 -1.10 7.15
C PHE A 238 32.45 -1.00 5.85
N GLY A 239 33.44 -0.11 5.85
CA GLY A 239 34.23 0.19 4.66
C GLY A 239 33.47 1.01 3.61
N GLU A 240 34.03 1.06 2.40
CA GLU A 240 33.42 1.74 1.26
C GLU A 240 32.30 0.90 0.64
N ILE A 241 31.17 1.55 0.35
CA ILE A 241 30.02 0.89 -0.28
C ILE A 241 30.26 0.74 -1.78
N GLN A 242 30.12 -0.48 -2.28
CA GLN A 242 30.30 -0.82 -3.69
C GLN A 242 28.95 -1.10 -4.38
N LYS A 243 28.95 -1.14 -5.71
CA LYS A 243 27.74 -1.53 -6.48
C LYS A 243 27.23 -2.92 -6.11
N CYS A 244 28.16 -3.87 -5.86
CA CYS A 244 27.87 -5.20 -5.34
C CYS A 244 28.29 -5.25 -3.86
N THR A 245 27.31 -5.31 -2.95
CA THR A 245 27.55 -5.12 -1.51
C THR A 245 26.94 -6.26 -0.69
N ASN A 246 27.63 -6.66 0.39
CA ASN A 246 27.07 -7.55 1.40
C ASN A 246 26.03 -6.78 2.23
N VAL A 247 24.81 -7.28 2.32
CA VAL A 247 23.69 -6.60 2.98
C VAL A 247 23.07 -7.50 4.02
N LYS A 248 22.84 -6.96 5.22
CA LYS A 248 21.98 -7.56 6.23
C LYS A 248 20.78 -6.66 6.52
N PHE A 249 19.58 -7.17 6.30
CA PHE A 249 18.37 -6.59 6.91
C PHE A 249 18.17 -7.20 8.29
N TYR A 250 18.07 -6.35 9.31
CA TYR A 250 17.78 -6.75 10.68
C TYR A 250 16.48 -6.08 11.14
N ILE A 251 15.45 -6.89 11.37
CA ILE A 251 14.22 -6.45 12.00
C ILE A 251 14.28 -6.88 13.45
N GLY A 252 14.23 -5.90 14.35
CA GLY A 252 14.28 -6.11 15.80
C GLY A 252 13.16 -7.02 16.30
N GLY A 253 13.43 -7.69 17.42
CA GLY A 253 12.46 -8.46 18.19
C GLY A 253 12.51 -8.03 19.65
N ASN A 254 11.97 -8.85 20.54
CA ASN A 254 12.08 -8.61 21.98
C ASN A 254 13.53 -8.77 22.45
N ASP A 255 14.04 -7.81 23.23
CA ASP A 255 15.40 -7.86 23.82
C ASP A 255 15.63 -9.12 24.66
N PHE A 256 14.61 -9.60 25.37
CA PHE A 256 14.70 -10.86 26.12
C PHE A 256 15.01 -12.03 25.19
N GLU A 257 14.32 -12.13 24.05
CA GLU A 257 14.57 -13.20 23.08
C GLU A 257 15.94 -13.04 22.42
N LEU A 258 16.35 -11.81 22.09
CA LEU A 258 17.66 -11.54 21.53
C LEU A 258 18.77 -12.02 22.47
N LEU A 259 18.68 -11.68 23.76
CA LEU A 259 19.72 -11.95 24.76
C LEU A 259 19.70 -13.39 25.30
N THR A 260 18.57 -14.10 25.24
CA THR A 260 18.43 -15.45 25.81
C THR A 260 18.48 -16.59 24.78
N SER A 261 18.57 -16.26 23.49
CA SER A 261 18.71 -17.24 22.40
C SER A 261 20.05 -17.11 21.68
N ASP A 262 20.28 -17.96 20.68
CA ASP A 262 21.45 -17.88 19.79
C ASP A 262 21.42 -16.67 18.84
N LYS A 263 20.32 -15.89 18.82
CA LYS A 263 20.15 -14.72 17.95
C LYS A 263 21.22 -13.67 18.16
N PHE A 264 21.62 -13.40 19.41
CA PHE A 264 22.66 -12.39 19.69
C PHE A 264 24.02 -12.82 19.13
N SER A 265 24.42 -14.07 19.37
CA SER A 265 25.67 -14.63 18.81
C SER A 265 25.67 -14.60 17.29
N LYS A 266 24.58 -15.02 16.64
CA LYS A 266 24.41 -14.97 15.18
C LYS A 266 24.48 -13.54 14.63
N LEU A 267 23.88 -12.57 15.32
CA LEU A 267 23.95 -11.17 14.94
C LEU A 267 25.39 -10.64 15.02
N LEU A 268 26.13 -11.00 16.07
CA LEU A 268 27.54 -10.63 16.21
C LEU A 268 28.41 -11.22 15.10
N GLU A 269 28.21 -12.50 14.74
CA GLU A 269 28.92 -13.15 13.63
C GLU A 269 28.65 -12.42 12.30
N GLN A 270 27.41 -12.01 12.04
CA GLN A 270 27.05 -11.23 10.86
C GLN A 270 27.69 -9.85 10.84
N ILE A 271 27.71 -9.15 11.98
CA ILE A 271 28.37 -7.84 12.12
C ILE A 271 29.88 -7.99 11.88
N GLU A 272 30.52 -8.99 12.47
CA GLU A 272 31.95 -9.25 12.28
C GLU A 272 32.27 -9.61 10.82
N PHE A 273 31.42 -10.41 10.18
CA PHE A 273 31.54 -10.71 8.75
C PHE A 273 31.50 -9.44 7.90
N LEU A 274 30.52 -8.56 8.13
CA LEU A 274 30.39 -7.30 7.39
C LEU A 274 31.57 -6.37 7.65
N TYR A 275 32.08 -6.32 8.90
CA TYR A 275 33.27 -5.57 9.23
C TYR A 275 34.51 -6.04 8.45
N LYS A 276 34.72 -7.36 8.38
CA LYS A 276 35.90 -7.96 7.70
C LYS A 276 35.81 -7.89 6.17
N ASN A 277 34.61 -8.04 5.61
CA ASN A 277 34.41 -8.19 4.16
C ASN A 277 33.83 -6.95 3.49
N GLY A 278 33.55 -5.90 4.26
CA GLY A 278 32.80 -4.74 3.81
C GLY A 278 31.31 -5.04 3.64
N GLY A 279 30.46 -4.05 3.91
CA GLY A 279 29.03 -4.21 3.74
C GLY A 279 28.19 -3.28 4.59
N VAL A 280 26.88 -3.48 4.52
CA VAL A 280 25.90 -2.69 5.27
C VAL A 280 24.95 -3.58 6.07
N ILE A 281 24.64 -3.16 7.28
CA ILE A 281 23.52 -3.69 8.06
C ILE A 281 22.47 -2.60 8.25
N ILE A 282 21.23 -2.93 7.91
CA ILE A 282 20.07 -2.03 7.96
C ILE A 282 19.16 -2.51 9.09
N PHE A 283 19.11 -1.74 10.16
CA PHE A 283 18.16 -1.94 11.26
C PHE A 283 16.84 -1.29 10.88
N MET A 284 15.86 -2.14 10.58
CA MET A 284 14.49 -1.73 10.28
C MET A 284 13.68 -1.71 11.57
N GLN A 285 13.06 -0.57 11.86
CA GLN A 285 12.16 -0.41 12.98
C GLN A 285 10.73 -0.80 12.54
N GLY A 286 10.10 -1.75 13.23
CA GLY A 286 8.75 -2.24 12.92
C GLY A 286 8.49 -3.64 13.49
N GLU A 287 7.21 -4.02 13.65
CA GLU A 287 6.82 -5.38 14.05
C GLU A 287 7.06 -6.39 12.91
N LYS A 288 7.24 -7.67 13.23
CA LYS A 288 7.36 -8.76 12.24
C LYS A 288 5.99 -9.35 11.93
N THR A 289 5.30 -8.80 10.92
CA THR A 289 4.13 -9.42 10.27
C THR A 289 4.38 -9.60 8.77
N SER A 290 3.66 -10.48 8.07
CA SER A 290 3.87 -10.72 6.62
C SER A 290 3.74 -9.43 5.80
N VAL A 291 2.74 -8.61 6.11
CA VAL A 291 2.44 -7.34 5.45
C VAL A 291 3.49 -6.27 5.74
N THR A 292 3.98 -6.18 6.99
CA THR A 292 5.06 -5.23 7.33
C THR A 292 6.40 -5.64 6.73
N GLN A 293 6.60 -6.93 6.46
CA GLN A 293 7.84 -7.43 5.86
C GLN A 293 8.04 -6.90 4.44
N PHE A 294 7.00 -6.91 3.59
CA PHE A 294 7.08 -6.36 2.23
C PHE A 294 7.35 -4.85 2.22
N LYS A 295 6.69 -4.10 3.11
CA LYS A 295 6.93 -2.66 3.30
C LYS A 295 8.35 -2.36 3.77
N ASN A 296 8.85 -3.15 4.72
CA ASN A 296 10.22 -3.06 5.20
C ASN A 296 11.23 -3.35 4.09
N TYR A 297 10.95 -4.30 3.18
CA TYR A 297 11.78 -4.52 2.00
C TYR A 297 11.73 -3.34 1.03
N GLY A 298 10.57 -2.70 0.86
CA GLY A 298 10.43 -1.48 0.07
C GLY A 298 11.31 -0.33 0.58
N ILE A 299 11.18 0.02 1.85
CA ILE A 299 12.01 1.06 2.49
C ILE A 299 13.49 0.67 2.47
N GLY A 300 13.79 -0.58 2.81
CA GLY A 300 15.13 -1.14 2.75
C GLY A 300 15.75 -1.03 1.36
N ALA A 301 14.97 -1.30 0.32
CA ALA A 301 15.42 -1.20 -1.06
C ALA A 301 15.72 0.25 -1.47
N GLN A 302 14.93 1.22 -1.01
CA GLN A 302 15.22 2.63 -1.24
C GLN A 302 16.50 3.07 -0.54
N ILE A 303 16.75 2.58 0.69
CA ILE A 303 18.01 2.84 1.41
C ILE A 303 19.20 2.31 0.60
N LEU A 304 19.11 1.10 0.05
CA LEU A 304 20.16 0.54 -0.79
C LEU A 304 20.38 1.35 -2.08
N ARG A 305 19.30 1.79 -2.73
CA ARG A 305 19.36 2.68 -3.91
C ARG A 305 19.98 4.04 -3.58
N TYR A 306 19.73 4.60 -2.39
CA TYR A 306 20.40 5.82 -1.93
C TYR A 306 21.92 5.66 -1.93
N PHE A 307 22.41 4.49 -1.52
CA PHE A 307 23.82 4.13 -1.57
C PHE A 307 24.33 3.69 -2.95
N LYS A 308 23.47 3.70 -3.99
CA LYS A 308 23.77 3.23 -5.35
C LYS A 308 24.22 1.75 -5.39
N ILE A 309 23.67 0.94 -4.49
CA ILE A 309 23.85 -0.51 -4.51
C ILE A 309 22.89 -1.09 -5.56
N GLU A 310 23.42 -1.83 -6.52
CA GLU A 310 22.68 -2.44 -7.63
C GLU A 310 22.58 -3.97 -7.46
N GLU A 311 23.62 -4.56 -6.85
CA GLU A 311 23.74 -6.00 -6.64
C GLU A 311 23.95 -6.32 -5.16
N ILE A 312 23.23 -7.33 -4.67
CA ILE A 312 23.20 -7.67 -3.25
C ILE A 312 23.71 -9.09 -3.02
N LYS A 313 24.60 -9.24 -2.04
CA LYS A 313 24.89 -10.50 -1.37
C LYS A 313 24.19 -10.49 -0.01
N LEU A 314 23.02 -11.12 0.06
CA LEU A 314 22.14 -11.04 1.22
C LEU A 314 22.56 -12.03 2.30
N LEU A 315 22.75 -11.51 3.52
CA LEU A 315 23.01 -12.31 4.71
C LEU A 315 21.68 -12.72 5.35
N SER A 316 21.03 -13.74 4.79
CA SER A 316 19.77 -14.29 5.32
C SER A 316 19.78 -15.81 5.37
N GLN A 317 19.01 -16.35 6.31
CA GLN A 317 18.70 -17.77 6.43
C GLN A 317 17.36 -18.13 5.75
N SER A 318 16.57 -17.12 5.35
CA SER A 318 15.24 -17.26 4.74
C SER A 318 15.23 -16.78 3.29
N CYS A 319 16.09 -17.38 2.47
CA CYS A 319 16.40 -16.85 1.14
C CYS A 319 15.20 -16.76 0.19
N ASP A 320 14.29 -17.72 0.18
CA ASP A 320 13.17 -17.72 -0.79
C ASP A 320 12.20 -16.55 -0.58
N LYS A 321 11.85 -16.24 0.68
CA LYS A 321 10.92 -15.14 1.01
C LYS A 321 11.55 -13.77 0.80
N ASP A 322 12.81 -13.63 1.18
CA ASP A 322 13.53 -12.36 1.07
C ASP A 322 13.89 -12.05 -0.39
N TYR A 323 14.08 -13.09 -1.20
CA TYR A 323 14.40 -12.99 -2.62
C TYR A 323 13.24 -12.38 -3.42
N ILE A 324 12.03 -12.94 -3.28
CA ILE A 324 10.83 -12.46 -3.98
C ILE A 324 10.53 -11.00 -3.64
N GLY A 325 10.71 -10.60 -2.37
CA GLY A 325 10.46 -9.24 -1.92
C GLY A 325 11.42 -8.20 -2.52
N LEU A 326 12.71 -8.52 -2.64
CA LEU A 326 13.73 -7.55 -3.09
C LEU A 326 13.86 -7.44 -4.61
N GLU A 327 13.60 -8.52 -5.36
CA GLU A 327 13.65 -8.51 -6.83
C GLU A 327 12.58 -7.58 -7.43
N GLY A 328 11.37 -7.54 -6.83
CA GLY A 328 10.31 -6.59 -7.20
C GLY A 328 10.72 -5.11 -7.06
N PHE A 329 11.71 -4.82 -6.20
CA PHE A 329 12.29 -3.48 -6.08
C PHE A 329 13.53 -3.27 -6.96
N GLY A 330 13.72 -4.08 -8.00
CA GLY A 330 14.79 -3.91 -8.99
C GLY A 330 16.20 -4.04 -8.39
N LEU A 331 16.34 -4.79 -7.29
CA LEU A 331 17.62 -5.13 -6.70
C LEU A 331 18.03 -6.53 -7.14
N ASN A 332 19.23 -6.67 -7.71
CA ASN A 332 19.69 -7.95 -8.23
C ASN A 332 20.39 -8.76 -7.12
N LEU A 333 19.75 -9.83 -6.67
CA LEU A 333 20.32 -10.75 -5.68
C LEU A 333 21.31 -11.71 -6.34
N LYS A 334 22.60 -11.52 -6.05
CA LYS A 334 23.69 -12.38 -6.57
C LYS A 334 23.91 -13.63 -5.73
N ALA A 335 23.68 -13.50 -4.44
CA ALA A 335 23.80 -14.60 -3.49
C ALA A 335 22.90 -14.30 -2.30
N CYS A 336 22.28 -15.33 -1.76
CA CYS A 336 21.68 -15.29 -0.45
C CYS A 336 22.16 -16.54 0.27
N ASN A 337 23.03 -16.38 1.27
CA ASN A 337 23.50 -17.45 2.13
C ASN A 337 24.22 -16.85 3.33
N PHE A 338 23.90 -17.31 4.53
CA PHE A 338 24.72 -17.12 5.72
C PHE A 338 24.51 -18.36 6.60
N ASN A 339 25.36 -19.38 6.38
CA ASN A 339 25.35 -20.63 7.15
C ASN A 339 25.99 -20.42 8.51
#